data_AF-A0A699ZV25-F1
#
_entry.id   AF-A0A699ZV25-F1
#
_cell.length_a   1.000
_cell.length_b   1.000
_cell.length_c   1.000
_cell.angle_alpha   90.00
_cell.angle_beta   90.00
_cell.angle_gamma   90.00
#
_symmetry.space_group_name_H-M   'P 1'
#
loop_
_entity.id
_entity.type
_entity.pdbx_description
1 polymer ?
#
loop_
_entity_poly.entity_id
_entity_poly.type
_entity_poly.pdbx_seq_one_letter_code
_entity_poly.pdbx_strand_id
1 'polypeptide(L)' 'MARLGKLVLVDLAGSERASKTGAAGSTLAEGALINKSLTAARHVPYRDSKLTRMLQDSLRQQLLLSMLFHTVQP' A
#
# COMPACT_ATOMS: atom_id res chain seq x y z
N MET A 1 29.66 19.89 3.27
CA MET A 1 28.72 18.84 3.74
C MET A 1 27.58 18.74 2.75
N ALA A 2 27.50 17.67 1.96
CA ALA A 2 26.41 17.48 1.01
C ALA A 2 25.15 17.00 1.74
N ARG A 3 23.99 17.57 1.42
CA ARG A 3 22.70 17.12 1.96
C ARG A 3 22.24 15.92 1.14
N LEU A 4 22.24 14.72 1.73
CA LEU A 4 21.62 13.54 1.12
C LEU A 4 20.11 13.57 1.33
N GLY A 5 19.35 13.47 0.24
CA GLY A 5 17.89 13.28 0.26
C GLY A 5 17.54 11.83 -0.05
N LYS A 6 16.50 11.30 0.60
CA LYS A 6 15.93 9.97 0.32
C LYS A 6 14.59 10.16 -0.38
N LEU A 7 14.52 9.79 -1.65
CA LEU A 7 13.26 9.71 -2.40
C LEU A 7 12.84 8.24 -2.48
N VAL A 8 11.62 7.95 -2.05
CA VAL A 8 11.02 6.60 -2.13
C VAL A 8 9.79 6.70 -3.01
N LEU A 9 9.79 6.01 -4.15
CA LEU A 9 8.64 5.90 -5.05
C LEU A 9 8.07 4.49 -4.90
N VAL A 10 6.79 4.40 -4.57
CA VAL A 10 6.08 3.12 -4.35
C VAL A 10 4.83 3.13 -5.21
N ASP A 11 4.67 2.10 -6.03
CA ASP A 11 3.42 1.81 -6.75
C ASP A 11 2.64 0.73 -5.98
N LEU A 12 1.32 0.88 -5.92
CA LEU A 12 0.43 0.01 -5.14
C LEU A 12 -0.65 -0.57 -6.06
N ALA A 13 -0.90 -1.87 -5.91
CA ALA A 13 -2.03 -2.52 -6.54
C ALA A 13 -3.37 -1.92 -6.07
N GLY A 14 -4.44 -2.12 -6.84
CA GLY A 14 -5.75 -1.60 -6.52
C GLY A 14 -6.37 -2.26 -5.29
N SER A 15 -7.35 -1.58 -4.70
CA SER A 15 -8.15 -2.09 -3.57
C SER A 15 -9.50 -2.60 -4.05
N GLU A 16 -9.52 -3.51 -5.03
CA GLU A 16 -10.76 -3.96 -5.64
C GLU A 16 -11.60 -4.78 -4.64
N ARG A 17 -12.91 -4.58 -4.66
CA ARG A 17 -13.82 -5.36 -3.82
C ARG A 17 -14.05 -6.73 -4.45
N ALA A 18 -13.78 -7.80 -3.70
CA ALA A 18 -14.03 -9.18 -4.14
C ALA A 18 -15.46 -9.40 -4.68
N SER A 19 -16.46 -8.75 -4.09
CA SER A 19 -17.86 -8.84 -4.57
C SER A 19 -18.12 -8.22 -5.95
N LYS A 20 -17.20 -7.41 -6.47
CA LYS A 20 -17.30 -6.74 -7.77
C LYS A 20 -16.41 -7.36 -8.85
N THR A 21 -15.44 -8.21 -8.50
CA THR A 21 -14.45 -8.72 -9.45
C THR A 21 -14.85 -10.03 -10.11
N GLY A 22 -15.79 -10.79 -9.52
CA GLY A 22 -16.10 -12.15 -9.97
C GLY A 22 -14.90 -13.12 -9.87
N ALA A 23 -13.83 -12.72 -9.18
CA ALA A 23 -12.61 -13.50 -9.06
C ALA A 23 -12.83 -14.76 -8.23
N ALA A 24 -12.24 -15.87 -8.65
CA ALA A 24 -12.31 -17.17 -7.97
C ALA A 24 -10.91 -17.80 -7.83
N GLY A 25 -10.80 -18.81 -6.97
CA GLY A 25 -9.56 -19.57 -6.79
C GLY A 25 -8.36 -18.71 -6.41
N SER A 26 -7.26 -18.85 -7.14
CA SER A 26 -6.00 -18.14 -6.89
C SER A 26 -6.13 -16.62 -7.00
N THR A 27 -6.91 -16.11 -7.96
CA THR A 27 -7.12 -14.67 -8.16
C THR A 27 -7.85 -14.04 -6.96
N LEU A 28 -8.80 -14.76 -6.36
CA LEU A 28 -9.47 -14.30 -5.15
C LEU A 28 -8.52 -14.28 -3.94
N ALA A 29 -7.68 -15.31 -3.82
CA ALA A 29 -6.67 -15.38 -2.76
C ALA A 29 -5.64 -14.25 -2.87
N GLU A 30 -5.20 -13.94 -4.09
CA GLU A 30 -4.29 -12.82 -4.38
C GLU A 30 -4.95 -11.48 -4.02
N GLY A 31 -6.17 -11.23 -4.51
CA GLY A 31 -6.91 -10.00 -4.19
C GLY A 31 -7.16 -9.83 -2.68
N ALA A 32 -7.36 -10.92 -1.95
CA ALA A 32 -7.47 -10.87 -0.49
C ALA A 32 -6.15 -10.46 0.18
N LEU A 33 -4.99 -10.95 -0.30
CA LEU A 33 -3.68 -10.57 0.22
C LEU A 33 -3.33 -9.10 -0.10
N ILE A 34 -3.66 -8.64 -1.31
CA ILE A 34 -3.51 -7.23 -1.72
C ILE A 34 -4.32 -6.34 -0.75
N ASN A 35 -5.62 -6.61 -0.62
CA ASN A 35 -6.52 -5.84 0.25
C ASN A 35 -6.10 -5.87 1.72
N LYS A 36 -5.57 -7.01 2.21
CA LYS A 36 -5.02 -7.12 3.57
C LYS A 36 -3.85 -6.16 3.77
N SER A 37 -2.89 -6.13 2.85
CA SER A 37 -1.73 -5.25 2.95
C SER A 37 -2.09 -3.76 2.83
N LEU A 38 -3.01 -3.39 1.93
CA LEU A 38 -3.49 -2.02 1.76
C LEU A 38 -4.26 -1.52 2.98
N THR A 39 -5.07 -2.38 3.61
CA THR A 39 -5.81 -2.04 4.84
C THR A 39 -4.86 -1.79 6.01
N ALA A 40 -3.77 -2.54 6.11
CA ALA A 40 -2.72 -2.33 7.12
C ALA A 40 -1.94 -1.01 6.91
N ALA A 41 -2.04 -0.36 5.75
CA ALA A 41 -1.49 0.99 5.57
C ALA A 41 -2.41 2.09 6.17
N ARG A 42 -3.69 1.79 6.44
CA ARG A 42 -4.67 2.74 7.01
C ARG A 42 -4.63 2.81 8.55
N HIS A 43 -4.41 1.68 9.20
CA HIS A 43 -4.09 1.58 10.64
C HIS A 43 -2.69 0.97 10.69
N VAL A 44 -1.69 1.65 11.28
CA VAL A 44 -0.26 1.32 11.04
C VAL A 44 0.41 0.58 12.22
N PRO A 45 0.19 -0.75 12.37
CA PRO A 45 1.14 -1.62 13.04
C PRO A 45 2.29 -1.90 12.06
N TYR A 46 3.43 -1.25 12.27
CA TYR A 46 4.62 -1.30 11.40
C TYR A 46 5.18 -2.71 11.13
N ARG A 47 4.71 -3.73 11.85
CA ARG A 47 5.23 -5.12 11.78
C ARG A 47 4.32 -6.10 11.03
N ASP A 48 3.07 -5.71 10.73
CA ASP A 48 2.06 -6.67 10.26
C ASP A 48 2.16 -6.95 8.76
N SER A 49 2.87 -6.11 8.00
CA SER A 49 3.09 -6.33 6.57
C SER A 49 4.46 -5.83 6.12
N LYS A 50 4.96 -6.41 5.02
CA LYS A 50 6.18 -5.91 4.36
C LYS A 50 6.00 -4.44 3.91
N LEU A 51 4.78 -4.08 3.49
CA LEU A 51 4.44 -2.71 3.06
C LEU A 51 4.61 -1.69 4.19
N THR A 52 3.98 -1.93 5.35
CA THR A 52 4.09 -1.04 6.52
C THR A 52 5.50 -0.96 7.07
N ARG A 53 6.31 -2.02 6.90
CA ARG A 53 7.73 -2.03 7.26
C ARG A 53 8.59 -1.19 6.30
N MET A 54 8.33 -1.24 5.00
CA MET A 54 9.02 -0.38 4.02
C MET A 54 8.65 1.09 4.17
N LEU A 55 7.38 1.38 4.47
CA LEU A 55 6.86 2.73 4.63
C LEU A 55 7.08 3.32 6.03
N GLN A 56 7.73 2.58 6.95
CA GLN A 56 7.87 2.97 8.35
C GLN A 56 8.46 4.38 8.53
N ASP A 57 9.53 4.72 7.82
CA ASP A 57 10.17 6.04 7.89
C ASP A 57 9.24 7.17 7.40
N SER A 58 8.43 6.88 6.36
CA SER A 58 7.52 7.86 5.75
C SER A 58 6.27 8.07 6.62
N LEU A 59 5.70 6.99 7.15
CA LEU A 59 4.50 7.01 7.99
C LEU A 59 4.78 7.58 9.39
N ARG A 60 6.02 7.50 9.88
CA ARG A 60 6.49 8.16 11.12
C ARG A 60 6.79 9.66 10.94
N GLN A 61 6.44 10.25 9.80
CA GLN A 61 6.69 11.66 9.46
C GLN A 61 8.18 12.07 9.43
N GLN A 62 9.10 11.14 9.17
CA GLN A 62 10.52 11.47 9.00
C GLN A 62 10.87 11.89 7.56
N LEU A 63 9.96 11.63 6.61
CA LEU A 63 10.03 12.04 5.21
C LEU A 63 8.72 12.73 4.81
N LEU A 64 8.81 13.69 3.87
CA LEU A 64 7.62 14.24 3.22
C LEU A 64 6.95 13.12 2.41
N LEU A 65 5.69 12.84 2.71
CA LEU A 65 4.88 11.85 2.02
C LEU A 65 3.81 12.52 1.17
N SER A 66 3.86 12.32 -0.14
CA SER A 66 2.78 12.67 -1.07
C SER A 66 2.12 11.39 -1.59
N MET A 67 0.79 11.33 -1.59
CA MET A 67 0.03 10.23 -2.18
C MET A 67 -0.72 10.70 -3.43
N LEU A 68 -0.60 9.94 -4.51
CA LEU A 68 -1.40 10.11 -5.72
C LEU A 68 -2.48 9.04 -5.72
N PHE A 69 -3.73 9.45 -5.90
CA PHE A 69 -4.86 8.54 -6.00
C PHE A 69 -5.39 8.54 -7.43
N HIS A 70 -5.39 7.37 -8.07
CA HIS A 70 -6.11 7.14 -9.30
C HIS A 70 -7.30 6.23 -9.00
N THR A 71 -8.51 6.66 -9.33
CA THR A 71 -9.71 5.83 -9.18
C THR A 71 -10.09 5.27 -10.54
N VAL A 72 -10.17 3.94 -10.62
CA VAL A 72 -10.81 3.28 -11.75
C VAL A 72 -12.27 3.11 -11.36
N GLN A 73 -13.12 4.04 -11.79
CA GLN A 73 -14.57 3.83 -11.76
C GLN A 73 -14.98 2.95 -12.95
N PRO A 74 -16.04 2.14 -12.83
CA PRO A 74 -16.58 1.41 -13.98
C PRO A 74 -17.02 2.37 -15.08
#